data_AF-A0AA39XLY5-F1
#
_entry.id   AF-A0AA39XLY5-F1
#
_cell.length_a   1.000
_cell.length_b   1.000
_cell.length_c   1.000
_cell.angle_alpha   90.00
_cell.angle_beta   90.00
_cell.angle_gamma   90.00
#
_symmetry.space_group_name_H-M   'P 1'
#
loop_
_entity.id
_entity.type
_entity.pdbx_description
1 polymer ?
#
loop_
_entity_poly.entity_id
_entity_poly.type
_entity_poly.pdbx_seq_one_letter_code
_entity_poly.pdbx_strand_id
1 'polypeptide(L)'
;MKVTNASLLTLLLPAVSGRFFEHGESDHVMLYPNGRPDTSKDTTKYHIELSPGETRWVTEDEKWELRRNGQRFFDITDHPDLGTLSASTASKKTVFPKKPTLQKEITPLLKNLSKSQMEDHLTTFTSFHTRYYRSDYGRQSSEWLLAQVNDIIKTSGAEGSVSAKHFKHAWGQNSIIATVPGKTNSTVVIGAHQDSINLWLPSVLAAPGADDDGSGTVTILEAFRVLLQSQDIIKGKQENTLEFHWYSAEEGGLLGSQAIFSSYEKAGRDVKAMLQQDMTGFVTRTLDAGKVESVGVIVDFVDPNLTEFIKKVIVEYCDIPFVETKCGYACSDHASASKAGYPSAFVIESAFEYSDNHIHSTEDLIKYLSFDHMLQHARLTLAFGYELAFTDFAKLEKGSSSSMGDL
;
A
#
# COMPACT_ATOMS: atom_id res chain seq x y z
N MET A 1 75.37 32.76 -38.69
CA MET A 1 74.70 33.67 -39.66
C MET A 1 73.36 33.05 -39.98
N LYS A 2 72.15 33.58 -39.74
CA LYS A 2 71.55 34.86 -39.28
C LYS A 2 70.28 34.42 -38.50
N VAL A 3 69.98 34.82 -37.27
CA VAL A 3 69.41 36.09 -36.76
C VAL A 3 68.07 36.50 -37.41
N THR A 4 66.97 36.12 -36.72
CA THR A 4 65.75 36.86 -36.33
C THR A 4 64.93 37.68 -37.36
N ASN A 5 63.59 37.56 -37.34
CA ASN A 5 62.69 38.42 -36.53
C ASN A 5 61.19 38.22 -36.81
N ALA A 6 60.43 38.28 -35.71
CA ALA A 6 59.14 38.94 -35.50
C ALA A 6 57.83 38.41 -36.10
N SER A 7 56.95 38.09 -35.14
CA SER A 7 55.49 38.00 -35.13
C SER A 7 54.74 39.06 -35.95
N LEU A 8 53.57 38.70 -36.49
CA LEU A 8 52.36 39.50 -36.30
C LEU A 8 51.09 38.64 -36.31
N LEU A 9 50.27 38.94 -35.32
CA LEU A 9 48.95 38.45 -34.96
C LEU A 9 47.95 38.49 -36.13
N THR A 10 47.21 37.40 -36.36
CA THR A 10 45.83 37.46 -36.89
C THR A 10 44.97 36.45 -36.15
N LEU A 11 44.13 36.96 -35.26
CA LEU A 11 42.95 36.28 -34.77
C LEU A 11 42.07 35.89 -35.97
N LEU A 12 41.48 34.69 -35.95
CA LEU A 12 40.13 34.40 -36.46
C LEU A 12 39.70 33.00 -35.97
N LEU A 13 38.95 33.02 -34.86
CA LEU A 13 37.93 32.11 -34.35
C LEU A 13 37.77 30.73 -35.03
N PRO A 14 37.78 29.59 -34.28
CA PRO A 14 37.09 28.39 -34.73
C PRO A 14 35.58 28.69 -34.74
N ALA A 15 34.94 28.43 -35.88
CA ALA A 15 33.51 28.62 -36.08
C ALA A 15 32.71 27.86 -35.02
N VAL A 16 32.21 28.63 -34.04
CA VAL A 16 31.07 28.26 -33.23
C VAL A 16 29.91 28.13 -34.22
N SER A 17 29.60 26.90 -34.63
CA SER A 17 28.29 26.61 -35.19
C SER A 17 27.30 26.73 -34.03
N GLY A 18 26.81 27.94 -33.82
CA GLY A 18 25.65 28.18 -33.00
C GLY A 18 24.50 27.39 -33.60
N ARG A 19 24.14 26.27 -32.98
CA ARG A 19 22.78 25.78 -33.15
C ARG A 19 21.89 26.80 -32.45
N PHE A 20 21.11 27.49 -33.26
CA PHE A 20 19.90 28.15 -32.84
C PHE A 20 19.12 27.16 -31.96
N PHE A 21 18.87 27.53 -30.70
CA PHE A 21 17.84 26.87 -29.92
C PHE A 21 16.50 27.33 -30.48
N GLU A 22 15.86 26.51 -31.31
CA GLU A 22 14.41 26.58 -31.46
C GLU A 22 13.80 25.97 -30.19
N HIS A 23 13.01 26.76 -29.47
CA HIS A 23 12.10 26.25 -28.44
C HIS A 23 11.03 25.39 -29.13
N GLY A 24 11.18 24.07 -29.12
CA GLY A 24 10.16 23.18 -29.68
C GLY A 24 10.49 21.72 -29.91
N GLU A 25 11.66 21.19 -29.53
CA GLU A 25 11.91 19.73 -29.61
C GLU A 25 11.66 19.08 -28.26
N SER A 26 10.44 18.56 -28.11
CA SER A 26 10.15 17.46 -27.19
C SER A 26 10.99 16.25 -27.61
N ASP A 27 11.76 15.70 -26.67
CA ASP A 27 12.40 14.38 -26.80
C ASP A 27 11.30 13.31 -26.95
N HIS A 28 10.83 13.12 -28.18
CA HIS A 28 9.89 12.07 -28.52
C HIS A 28 10.66 10.78 -28.72
N VAL A 29 10.77 10.00 -27.65
CA VAL A 29 11.12 8.58 -27.76
C VAL A 29 10.02 7.89 -28.57
N MET A 30 10.35 7.38 -29.76
CA MET A 30 9.45 6.54 -30.56
C MET A 30 9.24 5.20 -29.84
N LEU A 31 8.07 5.06 -29.21
CA LEU A 31 7.66 3.86 -28.45
C LEU A 31 7.57 2.58 -29.31
N TYR A 32 7.49 2.71 -30.64
CA TYR A 32 7.44 1.57 -31.57
C TYR A 32 8.21 1.84 -32.87
N PRO A 33 9.53 1.54 -32.92
CA PRO A 33 10.36 1.76 -34.11
C PRO A 33 9.88 0.96 -35.33
N ASN A 34 9.12 -0.12 -35.08
CA ASN A 34 8.59 -1.04 -36.09
C ASN A 34 7.04 -1.01 -36.18
N GLY A 35 6.38 0.01 -35.62
CA GLY A 35 4.92 0.14 -35.58
C GLY A 35 4.28 -0.46 -34.32
N ARG A 36 3.15 0.15 -33.89
CA ARG A 36 2.33 -0.32 -32.77
C ARG A 36 1.92 -1.78 -33.03
N PRO A 37 2.03 -2.69 -32.06
CA PRO A 37 1.46 -4.03 -32.18
C PRO A 37 0.01 -3.91 -32.64
N ASP A 38 -0.38 -4.74 -33.61
CA ASP A 38 -1.75 -4.75 -34.11
C ASP A 38 -2.69 -5.26 -33.00
N THR A 39 -3.21 -4.34 -32.19
CA THR A 39 -4.20 -4.61 -31.13
C THR A 39 -5.58 -4.91 -31.70
N SER A 40 -5.76 -4.92 -33.03
CA SER A 40 -7.04 -5.28 -33.66
C SER A 40 -7.47 -6.73 -33.43
N LYS A 41 -6.61 -7.56 -32.82
CA LYS A 41 -6.92 -8.95 -32.44
C LYS A 41 -7.17 -9.15 -30.94
N ASP A 42 -6.85 -8.20 -30.08
CA ASP A 42 -7.20 -8.30 -28.66
C ASP A 42 -8.51 -7.56 -28.40
N THR A 43 -9.61 -8.30 -28.50
CA THR A 43 -10.95 -7.78 -28.25
C THR A 43 -11.29 -7.71 -26.76
N THR A 44 -10.36 -8.08 -25.87
CA THR A 44 -10.60 -8.11 -24.44
C THR A 44 -10.84 -6.70 -23.93
N LYS A 45 -12.01 -6.50 -23.31
CA LYS A 45 -12.37 -5.25 -22.65
C LYS A 45 -12.48 -5.49 -21.16
N TYR A 46 -12.13 -4.47 -20.41
CA TYR A 46 -12.17 -4.41 -18.97
C TYR A 46 -13.21 -3.39 -18.54
N HIS A 47 -14.03 -3.74 -17.56
CA HIS A 47 -15.02 -2.84 -16.97
C HIS A 47 -14.34 -2.10 -15.83
N ILE A 48 -14.17 -0.78 -15.97
CA ILE A 48 -13.54 0.04 -14.95
C ILE A 48 -14.53 1.03 -14.33
N GLU A 49 -14.27 1.42 -13.08
CA GLU A 49 -14.97 2.48 -12.37
C GLU A 49 -13.99 3.62 -12.02
N LEU A 50 -14.28 4.83 -12.50
CA LEU A 50 -13.41 6.02 -12.38
C LEU A 50 -13.78 6.90 -11.19
N SER A 51 -15.05 6.86 -10.79
CA SER A 51 -15.62 7.55 -9.65
C SER A 51 -16.89 6.79 -9.22
N PRO A 52 -17.45 7.01 -8.01
CA PRO A 52 -18.59 6.24 -7.54
C PRO A 52 -19.76 6.20 -8.55
N GLY A 53 -20.00 5.02 -9.13
CA GLY A 53 -21.05 4.78 -10.12
C GLY A 53 -20.71 5.18 -11.57
N GLU A 54 -19.57 5.81 -11.83
CA GLU A 54 -19.11 6.15 -13.17
C GLU A 54 -18.25 5.02 -13.73
N THR A 55 -18.86 4.20 -14.60
CA THR A 55 -18.18 3.04 -15.17
C THR A 55 -18.10 3.09 -16.69
N ARG A 56 -17.07 2.45 -17.26
CA ARG A 56 -16.92 2.28 -18.71
C ARG A 56 -16.13 1.02 -19.05
N TRP A 57 -16.35 0.52 -20.26
CA TRP A 57 -15.55 -0.56 -20.83
C TRP A 57 -14.37 0.02 -21.61
N VAL A 58 -13.17 -0.44 -21.30
CA VAL A 58 -11.91 0.01 -21.91
C VAL A 58 -11.07 -1.17 -22.37
N THR A 59 -10.21 -0.94 -23.34
CA THR A 59 -9.13 -1.85 -23.74
C THR A 59 -7.99 -1.81 -22.71
N GLU A 60 -7.07 -2.77 -22.78
CA GLU A 60 -5.87 -2.77 -21.92
C GLU A 60 -5.01 -1.51 -22.13
N ASP A 61 -4.84 -1.09 -23.39
CA ASP A 61 -4.08 0.11 -23.74
C ASP A 61 -4.69 1.38 -23.09
N GLU A 62 -6.02 1.50 -23.12
CA GLU A 62 -6.75 2.61 -22.49
C GLU A 62 -6.62 2.58 -20.96
N LYS A 63 -6.59 1.39 -20.32
CA LYS A 63 -6.28 1.29 -18.87
C LYS A 63 -4.92 1.88 -18.55
N TRP A 64 -3.89 1.49 -19.32
CA TRP A 64 -2.54 1.96 -19.07
C TRP A 64 -2.35 3.44 -19.42
N GLU A 65 -3.08 3.95 -20.42
CA GLU A 65 -3.12 5.38 -20.72
C GLU A 65 -3.70 6.18 -19.56
N LEU A 66 -4.77 5.69 -18.92
CA LEU A 66 -5.33 6.32 -17.72
C LEU A 66 -4.32 6.36 -16.57
N ARG A 67 -3.70 5.22 -16.27
CA ARG A 67 -2.67 5.13 -15.21
C ARG A 67 -1.50 6.10 -15.48
N ARG A 68 -0.99 6.16 -16.72
CA ARG A 68 0.08 7.10 -17.11
C ARG A 68 -0.32 8.57 -16.97
N ASN A 69 -1.60 8.89 -17.10
CA ASN A 69 -2.14 10.23 -16.90
C ASN A 69 -2.53 10.51 -15.43
N GLY A 70 -2.13 9.64 -14.49
CA GLY A 70 -2.43 9.77 -13.06
C GLY A 70 -3.86 9.42 -12.67
N GLN A 71 -4.66 8.89 -13.61
CA GLN A 71 -6.03 8.48 -13.33
C GLN A 71 -6.04 7.06 -12.74
N ARG A 72 -6.51 6.98 -11.50
CA ARG A 72 -6.78 5.71 -10.81
C ARG A 72 -8.21 5.24 -11.06
N PHE A 73 -8.43 3.95 -10.90
CA PHE A 73 -9.72 3.29 -11.13
C PHE A 73 -9.77 1.94 -10.41
N PHE A 74 -10.99 1.47 -10.14
CA PHE A 74 -11.20 0.04 -9.94
C PHE A 74 -11.30 -0.65 -11.29
N ASP A 75 -10.67 -1.79 -11.46
CA ASP A 75 -11.07 -2.76 -12.48
C ASP A 75 -12.11 -3.69 -11.86
N ILE A 76 -13.38 -3.45 -12.19
CA ILE A 76 -14.53 -4.18 -11.65
C ILE A 76 -14.96 -5.33 -12.56
N THR A 77 -14.14 -5.74 -13.54
CA THR A 77 -14.50 -6.77 -14.53
C THR A 77 -14.98 -8.07 -13.87
N ASP A 78 -14.27 -8.54 -12.84
CA ASP A 78 -14.57 -9.80 -12.16
C ASP A 78 -15.48 -9.64 -10.94
N HIS A 79 -15.59 -8.41 -10.41
CA HIS A 79 -16.33 -8.10 -9.18
C HIS A 79 -17.27 -6.88 -9.32
N PRO A 80 -18.13 -6.82 -10.36
CA PRO A 80 -19.02 -5.68 -10.58
C PRO A 80 -20.12 -5.56 -9.51
N ASP A 81 -20.34 -6.63 -8.73
CA ASP A 81 -21.31 -6.75 -7.66
C ASP A 81 -20.76 -6.37 -6.27
N LEU A 82 -19.47 -6.03 -6.16
CA LEU A 82 -18.86 -5.66 -4.89
C LEU A 82 -19.57 -4.47 -4.24
N GLY A 83 -20.03 -4.66 -3.00
CA GLY A 83 -20.75 -3.67 -2.21
C GLY A 83 -22.27 -3.71 -2.36
N THR A 84 -22.81 -4.51 -3.28
CA THR A 84 -24.26 -4.60 -3.51
C THR A 84 -25.02 -5.23 -2.35
N LEU A 85 -24.41 -6.19 -1.64
CA LEU A 85 -25.03 -6.83 -0.48
C LEU A 85 -24.92 -5.91 0.74
N SER A 86 -23.76 -5.27 0.93
CA SER A 86 -23.53 -4.36 2.06
C SER A 86 -24.36 -3.09 1.99
N ALA A 87 -24.65 -2.55 0.80
CA ALA A 87 -25.56 -1.42 0.62
C ALA A 87 -26.96 -1.66 1.21
N SER A 88 -27.41 -2.92 1.27
CA SER A 88 -28.69 -3.28 1.91
C SER A 88 -28.64 -3.31 3.45
N THR A 89 -27.43 -3.25 4.04
CA THR A 89 -27.18 -3.38 5.49
C THR A 89 -26.52 -2.14 6.10
N ALA A 90 -26.42 -1.03 5.34
CA ALA A 90 -25.64 0.20 5.58
C ALA A 90 -26.00 1.02 6.85
N SER A 91 -26.67 0.43 7.83
CA SER A 91 -27.13 1.07 9.07
C SER A 91 -26.22 0.82 10.29
N LYS A 92 -25.16 0.02 10.19
CA LYS A 92 -24.31 -0.26 11.37
C LYS A 92 -23.33 0.88 11.61
N LYS A 93 -23.65 1.74 12.58
CA LYS A 93 -22.74 2.75 13.11
C LYS A 93 -21.45 2.09 13.60
N THR A 94 -20.31 2.53 13.09
CA THR A 94 -18.99 2.06 13.50
C THR A 94 -18.62 2.63 14.87
N VAL A 95 -17.96 1.82 15.71
CA VAL A 95 -17.58 2.21 17.07
C VAL A 95 -16.15 1.77 17.35
N PHE A 96 -15.38 2.68 17.95
CA PHE A 96 -13.98 2.43 18.30
C PHE A 96 -13.69 2.94 19.73
N PRO A 97 -12.62 2.45 20.37
CA PRO A 97 -12.21 2.95 21.68
C PRO A 97 -12.00 4.47 21.66
N LYS A 98 -12.38 5.14 22.76
CA LYS A 98 -12.23 6.60 22.86
C LYS A 98 -10.78 7.06 22.84
N LYS A 99 -9.86 6.20 23.28
CA LYS A 99 -8.40 6.38 23.30
C LYS A 99 -7.71 5.01 23.40
N PRO A 100 -6.42 4.88 23.02
CA PRO A 100 -5.62 3.71 23.31
C PRO A 100 -5.45 3.50 24.83
N THR A 101 -5.38 2.24 25.28
CA THR A 101 -5.35 1.89 26.72
C THR A 101 -4.38 0.77 27.09
N LEU A 102 -3.68 0.18 26.12
CA LEU A 102 -2.80 -0.98 26.30
C LEU A 102 -1.31 -0.60 26.24
N GLN A 103 -0.97 0.60 26.71
CA GLN A 103 0.40 1.12 26.67
C GLN A 103 1.38 0.21 27.41
N LYS A 104 0.94 -0.43 28.50
CA LYS A 104 1.79 -1.30 29.33
C LYS A 104 2.21 -2.55 28.58
N GLU A 105 1.33 -3.08 27.73
CA GLU A 105 1.53 -4.26 26.92
C GLU A 105 2.28 -3.91 25.62
N ILE A 106 1.94 -2.78 25.00
CA ILE A 106 2.48 -2.38 23.69
C ILE A 106 3.88 -1.79 23.79
N THR A 107 4.17 -0.93 24.77
CA THR A 107 5.47 -0.23 24.87
C THR A 107 6.68 -1.17 24.90
N PRO A 108 6.67 -2.31 25.61
CA PRO A 108 7.76 -3.29 25.54
C PRO A 108 7.91 -3.92 24.15
N LEU A 109 6.79 -4.20 23.44
CA LEU A 109 6.82 -4.78 22.10
C LEU A 109 7.41 -3.81 21.08
N LEU A 110 7.07 -2.51 21.15
CA LEU A 110 7.59 -1.49 20.23
C LEU A 110 9.13 -1.45 20.19
N LYS A 111 9.80 -1.79 21.30
CA LYS A 111 11.27 -1.83 21.40
C LYS A 111 11.91 -2.97 20.59
N ASN A 112 11.11 -3.96 20.23
CA ASN A 112 11.57 -5.13 19.47
C ASN A 112 11.39 -4.95 17.96
N LEU A 113 10.77 -3.85 17.51
CA LEU A 113 10.72 -3.47 16.11
C LEU A 113 12.14 -3.16 15.61
N SER A 114 12.48 -3.65 14.42
CA SER A 114 13.83 -3.60 13.88
C SER A 114 13.86 -3.01 12.47
N LYS A 115 14.62 -1.92 12.34
CA LYS A 115 14.95 -1.32 11.04
C LYS A 115 15.73 -2.30 10.15
N SER A 116 16.67 -3.05 10.72
CA SER A 116 17.48 -3.99 9.95
C SER A 116 16.65 -5.13 9.38
N GLN A 117 15.65 -5.63 10.13
CA GLN A 117 14.75 -6.67 9.61
C GLN A 117 13.93 -6.16 8.42
N MET A 118 13.45 -4.91 8.47
CA MET A 118 12.74 -4.30 7.35
C MET A 118 13.69 -4.08 6.16
N GLU A 119 14.90 -3.59 6.40
CA GLU A 119 15.91 -3.35 5.35
C GLU A 119 16.36 -4.64 4.65
N ASP A 120 16.60 -5.72 5.40
CA ASP A 120 17.00 -7.02 4.87
C ASP A 120 15.90 -7.63 4.00
N HIS A 121 14.65 -7.61 4.49
CA HIS A 121 13.50 -8.08 3.70
C HIS A 121 13.27 -7.21 2.47
N LEU A 122 13.35 -5.88 2.59
CA LEU A 122 13.12 -4.98 1.47
C LEU A 122 14.22 -5.12 0.40
N THR A 123 15.47 -5.29 0.81
CA THR A 123 16.59 -5.57 -0.10
C THR A 123 16.34 -6.81 -0.93
N THR A 124 15.84 -7.88 -0.31
CA THR A 124 15.48 -9.10 -1.04
C THR A 124 14.25 -8.88 -1.93
N PHE A 125 13.22 -8.21 -1.41
CA PHE A 125 11.95 -8.00 -2.10
C PHE A 125 12.05 -7.07 -3.32
N THR A 126 12.98 -6.13 -3.30
CA THR A 126 13.29 -5.22 -4.43
C THR A 126 14.31 -5.82 -5.41
N SER A 127 14.92 -6.97 -5.08
CA SER A 127 15.86 -7.66 -5.97
C SER A 127 15.17 -8.46 -7.09
N PHE A 128 13.88 -8.74 -6.96
CA PHE A 128 13.08 -9.26 -8.08
C PHE A 128 13.02 -8.20 -9.17
N HIS A 129 13.24 -8.58 -10.44
CA HIS A 129 13.26 -7.63 -11.57
C HIS A 129 12.02 -6.73 -11.61
N THR A 130 10.87 -7.34 -11.34
CA THR A 130 9.58 -6.67 -11.11
C THR A 130 8.74 -7.58 -10.21
N ARG A 131 7.74 -7.04 -9.52
CA ARG A 131 6.71 -7.84 -8.85
C ARG A 131 5.36 -7.74 -9.54
N TYR A 132 5.36 -7.36 -10.82
CA TYR A 132 4.15 -7.23 -11.64
C TYR A 132 3.32 -8.52 -11.60
N TYR A 133 2.03 -8.37 -11.30
CA TYR A 133 1.15 -9.48 -10.92
C TYR A 133 0.98 -10.59 -11.98
N ARG A 134 1.15 -10.27 -13.28
CA ARG A 134 1.11 -11.24 -14.40
C ARG A 134 2.48 -11.83 -14.76
N SER A 135 3.55 -11.40 -14.10
CA SER A 135 4.91 -11.88 -14.36
C SER A 135 5.26 -13.10 -13.51
N ASP A 136 6.19 -13.93 -14.00
CA ASP A 136 6.72 -15.03 -13.19
C ASP A 136 7.46 -14.53 -11.94
N TYR A 137 8.11 -13.37 -12.02
CA TYR A 137 8.73 -12.72 -10.87
C TYR A 137 7.70 -12.31 -9.81
N GLY A 138 6.52 -11.83 -10.21
CA GLY A 138 5.40 -11.56 -9.30
C GLY A 138 4.94 -12.82 -8.57
N ARG A 139 4.83 -13.96 -9.28
CA ARG A 139 4.56 -15.26 -8.65
C ARG A 139 5.64 -15.62 -7.64
N GLN A 140 6.92 -15.57 -8.04
CA GLN A 140 8.06 -15.90 -7.17
C GLN A 140 8.14 -14.99 -5.93
N SER A 141 7.87 -13.69 -6.06
CA SER A 141 7.88 -12.76 -4.94
C SER A 141 6.78 -13.10 -3.92
N SER A 142 5.59 -13.50 -4.38
CA SER A 142 4.50 -13.94 -3.48
C SER A 142 4.76 -15.28 -2.79
N GLU A 143 5.50 -16.19 -3.43
CA GLU A 143 5.95 -17.44 -2.82
C GLU A 143 7.02 -17.17 -1.75
N TRP A 144 7.98 -16.27 -2.06
CA TRP A 144 9.01 -15.84 -1.13
C TRP A 144 8.41 -15.15 0.11
N LEU A 145 7.46 -14.23 -0.10
CA LEU A 145 6.83 -13.48 0.99
C LEU A 145 6.04 -14.41 1.91
N LEU A 146 5.27 -15.36 1.35
CA LEU A 146 4.57 -16.37 2.15
C LEU A 146 5.56 -17.23 2.95
N ALA A 147 6.74 -17.53 2.41
CA ALA A 147 7.77 -18.24 3.15
C ALA A 147 8.28 -17.43 4.35
N GLN A 148 8.47 -16.11 4.22
CA GLN A 148 8.88 -15.25 5.35
C GLN A 148 7.80 -15.22 6.44
N VAL A 149 6.54 -15.07 6.06
CA VAL A 149 5.41 -15.08 7.00
C VAL A 149 5.34 -16.41 7.76
N ASN A 150 5.50 -17.54 7.07
CA ASN A 150 5.50 -18.86 7.73
C ASN A 150 6.74 -19.07 8.62
N ASP A 151 7.91 -18.55 8.25
CA ASP A 151 9.10 -18.61 9.10
C ASP A 151 8.90 -17.82 10.39
N ILE A 152 8.26 -16.64 10.33
CA ILE A 152 7.87 -15.87 11.51
C ILE A 152 6.91 -16.66 12.41
N ILE A 153 5.90 -17.32 11.84
CA ILE A 153 4.95 -18.16 12.61
C ILE A 153 5.70 -19.31 13.30
N LYS A 154 6.63 -19.95 12.59
CA LYS A 154 7.44 -21.05 13.11
C LYS A 154 8.38 -20.62 14.22
N THR A 155 9.16 -19.58 13.99
CA THR A 155 10.18 -19.10 14.94
C THR A 155 9.57 -18.49 16.20
N SER A 156 8.34 -17.96 16.12
CA SER A 156 7.57 -17.51 17.29
C SER A 156 6.93 -18.66 18.09
N GLY A 157 6.95 -19.90 17.58
CA GLY A 157 6.27 -21.04 18.20
C GLY A 157 4.75 -20.99 18.08
N ALA A 158 4.21 -20.24 17.12
CA ALA A 158 2.79 -20.00 16.94
C ALA A 158 2.11 -20.97 15.94
N GLU A 159 2.82 -21.96 15.38
CA GLU A 159 2.31 -22.89 14.35
C GLU A 159 1.04 -23.66 14.75
N GLY A 160 0.77 -23.80 16.06
CA GLY A 160 -0.44 -24.44 16.56
C GLY A 160 -1.70 -23.55 16.57
N SER A 161 -1.55 -22.23 16.44
CA SER A 161 -2.66 -21.27 16.54
C SER A 161 -2.73 -20.26 15.40
N VAL A 162 -1.61 -19.89 14.80
CA VAL A 162 -1.51 -18.91 13.71
C VAL A 162 -1.21 -19.63 12.40
N SER A 163 -1.81 -19.16 11.30
CA SER A 163 -1.60 -19.75 9.97
C SER A 163 -1.52 -18.69 8.89
N ALA A 164 -0.78 -18.95 7.82
CA ALA A 164 -0.76 -18.11 6.63
C ALA A 164 -0.95 -18.94 5.36
N LYS A 165 -1.71 -18.41 4.40
CA LYS A 165 -2.00 -19.08 3.13
C LYS A 165 -2.13 -18.10 1.98
N HIS A 166 -1.89 -18.59 0.77
CA HIS A 166 -2.29 -17.88 -0.44
C HIS A 166 -3.81 -17.85 -0.60
N PHE A 167 -4.33 -16.68 -0.94
CA PHE A 167 -5.60 -16.51 -1.62
C PHE A 167 -5.32 -16.53 -3.13
N LYS A 168 -5.84 -17.55 -3.81
CA LYS A 168 -5.43 -17.85 -5.19
C LYS A 168 -6.11 -16.93 -6.20
N HIS A 169 -5.34 -16.48 -7.18
CA HIS A 169 -5.82 -15.68 -8.31
C HIS A 169 -5.47 -16.31 -9.66
N ALA A 170 -6.18 -15.91 -10.72
CA ALA A 170 -5.99 -16.48 -12.06
C ALA A 170 -4.73 -15.98 -12.79
N TRP A 171 -4.10 -14.91 -12.31
CA TRP A 171 -2.96 -14.24 -12.97
C TRP A 171 -1.58 -14.69 -12.50
N GLY A 172 -1.50 -15.63 -11.53
CA GLY A 172 -0.25 -16.25 -11.10
C GLY A 172 0.24 -15.76 -9.74
N GLN A 173 0.41 -14.45 -9.55
CA GLN A 173 0.71 -13.90 -8.21
C GLN A 173 -0.52 -14.02 -7.30
N ASN A 174 -0.33 -14.55 -6.08
CA ASN A 174 -1.42 -14.77 -5.14
C ASN A 174 -1.35 -13.76 -4.00
N SER A 175 -2.50 -13.28 -3.50
CA SER A 175 -2.52 -12.54 -2.24
C SER A 175 -2.18 -13.48 -1.08
N ILE A 176 -1.68 -12.95 0.04
CA ILE A 176 -1.39 -13.72 1.25
C ILE A 176 -2.31 -13.24 2.36
N ILE A 177 -2.88 -14.19 3.12
CA ILE A 177 -3.64 -13.90 4.33
C ILE A 177 -2.99 -14.69 5.47
N ALA A 178 -2.39 -13.96 6.43
CA ALA A 178 -1.99 -14.52 7.71
C ALA A 178 -3.09 -14.24 8.75
N THR A 179 -3.54 -15.28 9.44
CA THR A 179 -4.64 -15.21 10.39
C THR A 179 -4.15 -15.59 11.79
N VAL A 180 -4.38 -14.67 12.74
CA VAL A 180 -4.22 -14.87 14.18
C VAL A 180 -5.62 -14.95 14.79
N PRO A 181 -6.15 -16.15 15.06
CA PRO A 181 -7.53 -16.33 15.52
C PRO A 181 -7.79 -15.63 16.85
N GLY A 182 -8.93 -14.94 16.96
CA GLY A 182 -9.46 -14.43 18.22
C GLY A 182 -10.55 -15.32 18.79
N LYS A 183 -11.14 -14.92 19.92
CA LYS A 183 -12.28 -15.62 20.54
C LYS A 183 -13.60 -15.43 19.78
N THR A 184 -13.70 -14.39 18.97
CA THR A 184 -14.90 -14.03 18.20
C THR A 184 -14.65 -14.00 16.70
N ASN A 185 -15.74 -13.93 15.93
CA ASN A 185 -15.67 -13.79 14.47
C ASN A 185 -15.35 -12.36 14.00
N SER A 186 -15.32 -11.38 14.91
CA SER A 186 -14.90 -10.00 14.62
C SER A 186 -13.46 -10.01 14.12
N THR A 187 -13.23 -9.39 12.98
CA THR A 187 -11.94 -9.40 12.30
C THR A 187 -11.40 -7.98 12.16
N VAL A 188 -10.13 -7.80 12.48
CA VAL A 188 -9.36 -6.56 12.23
C VAL A 188 -8.30 -6.91 11.19
N VAL A 189 -8.29 -6.18 10.08
CA VAL A 189 -7.41 -6.40 8.93
C VAL A 189 -6.34 -5.33 8.89
N ILE A 190 -5.10 -5.73 8.63
CA ILE A 190 -3.97 -4.87 8.32
C ILE A 190 -3.48 -5.28 6.93
N GLY A 191 -3.35 -4.33 6.01
CA GLY A 191 -3.08 -4.60 4.60
C GLY A 191 -1.96 -3.73 4.03
N ALA A 192 -1.30 -4.28 3.02
CA ALA A 192 -0.34 -3.65 2.12
C ALA A 192 -0.42 -4.40 0.77
N HIS A 193 0.02 -3.82 -0.35
CA HIS A 193 0.13 -4.58 -1.59
C HIS A 193 1.56 -5.02 -1.88
N GLN A 194 1.70 -6.11 -2.62
CA GLN A 194 2.99 -6.79 -2.81
C GLN A 194 3.50 -6.69 -4.24
N ASP A 195 2.65 -6.31 -5.19
CA ASP A 195 3.06 -6.08 -6.57
C ASP A 195 3.83 -4.76 -6.72
N SER A 196 4.40 -4.58 -7.91
CA SER A 196 5.00 -3.34 -8.36
C SER A 196 4.82 -3.24 -9.86
N ILE A 197 4.84 -2.02 -10.40
CA ILE A 197 4.71 -1.80 -11.83
C ILE A 197 5.73 -0.82 -12.37
N ASN A 198 6.03 -0.95 -13.67
CA ASN A 198 6.63 0.12 -14.44
C ASN A 198 5.60 0.61 -15.47
N LEU A 199 5.14 1.86 -15.37
CA LEU A 199 4.03 2.36 -16.21
C LEU A 199 4.34 2.45 -17.71
N TRP A 200 5.62 2.42 -18.09
CA TRP A 200 6.02 2.45 -19.50
C TRP A 200 5.93 1.07 -20.15
N LEU A 201 6.49 0.05 -19.51
CA LEU A 201 6.41 -1.34 -19.97
C LEU A 201 6.30 -2.29 -18.76
N PRO A 202 5.09 -2.51 -18.23
CA PRO A 202 4.84 -3.26 -16.99
C PRO A 202 5.46 -4.65 -16.93
N SER A 203 5.57 -5.34 -18.06
CA SER A 203 6.09 -6.71 -18.15
C SER A 203 7.55 -6.82 -18.59
N VAL A 204 8.21 -5.71 -18.91
CA VAL A 204 9.56 -5.71 -19.50
C VAL A 204 10.55 -4.93 -18.65
N LEU A 205 10.20 -3.70 -18.26
CA LEU A 205 11.09 -2.87 -17.48
C LEU A 205 11.13 -3.30 -16.02
N ALA A 206 12.26 -3.02 -15.38
CA ALA A 206 12.38 -3.26 -13.97
C ALA A 206 11.41 -2.36 -13.19
N ALA A 207 10.90 -2.89 -12.09
CA ALA A 207 10.06 -2.17 -11.14
C ALA A 207 10.47 -2.64 -9.72
N PRO A 208 11.56 -2.07 -9.17
CA PRO A 208 12.01 -2.47 -7.85
C PRO A 208 10.95 -2.21 -6.79
N GLY A 209 10.13 -1.15 -6.93
CA GLY A 209 8.96 -0.90 -6.09
C GLY A 209 9.35 -0.82 -4.60
N ALA A 210 10.38 -0.03 -4.27
CA ALA A 210 10.93 -0.01 -2.93
C ALA A 210 9.99 0.70 -1.97
N ASP A 211 9.49 1.86 -2.34
CA ASP A 211 8.47 2.58 -1.60
C ASP A 211 7.09 2.02 -1.90
N ASP A 212 6.77 1.81 -3.18
CA ASP A 212 5.44 1.43 -3.69
C ASP A 212 5.40 -0.04 -4.19
N ASP A 213 4.88 -0.99 -3.42
CA ASP A 213 4.62 -0.93 -1.97
C ASP A 213 5.51 -1.92 -1.20
N GLY A 214 6.79 -1.95 -1.59
CA GLY A 214 7.80 -2.70 -0.86
C GLY A 214 7.87 -2.27 0.61
N SER A 215 7.77 -0.96 0.85
CA SER A 215 7.89 -0.35 2.18
C SER A 215 6.72 -0.74 3.10
N GLY A 216 5.47 -0.62 2.65
CA GLY A 216 4.28 -1.06 3.39
C GLY A 216 4.28 -2.56 3.62
N THR A 217 4.63 -3.35 2.60
CA THR A 217 4.75 -4.82 2.70
C THR A 217 5.66 -5.25 3.83
N VAL A 218 6.89 -4.70 3.92
CA VAL A 218 7.84 -5.08 4.98
C VAL A 218 7.50 -4.44 6.33
N THR A 219 6.82 -3.28 6.32
CA THR A 219 6.33 -2.62 7.54
C THR A 219 5.32 -3.49 8.27
N ILE A 220 4.30 -4.01 7.56
CA ILE A 220 3.29 -4.87 8.18
C ILE A 220 3.86 -6.26 8.53
N LEU A 221 4.86 -6.74 7.78
CA LEU A 221 5.59 -7.98 8.10
C LEU A 221 6.37 -7.87 9.41
N GLU A 222 7.03 -6.73 9.64
CA GLU A 222 7.75 -6.47 10.89
C GLU A 222 6.80 -6.29 12.08
N ALA A 223 5.69 -5.58 11.88
CA ALA A 223 4.62 -5.49 12.88
C ALA A 223 4.07 -6.88 13.23
N PHE A 224 3.83 -7.75 12.24
CA PHE A 224 3.41 -9.13 12.45
C PHE A 224 4.44 -9.95 13.24
N ARG A 225 5.73 -9.84 12.90
CA ARG A 225 6.82 -10.52 13.62
C ARG A 225 6.85 -10.16 15.10
N VAL A 226 6.72 -8.88 15.42
CA VAL A 226 6.76 -8.40 16.80
C VAL A 226 5.46 -8.71 17.54
N LEU A 227 4.31 -8.63 16.87
CA LEU A 227 3.02 -9.03 17.43
C LEU A 227 3.06 -10.47 17.97
N LEU A 228 3.65 -11.40 17.21
CA LEU A 228 3.80 -12.80 17.62
C LEU A 228 4.82 -13.03 18.75
N GLN A 229 5.47 -12.00 19.27
CA GLN A 229 6.26 -12.12 20.52
C GLN A 229 5.38 -11.95 21.77
N SER A 230 4.16 -11.44 21.63
CA SER A 230 3.22 -11.35 22.74
C SER A 230 2.70 -12.73 23.13
N GLN A 231 2.92 -13.09 24.39
CA GLN A 231 2.40 -14.32 24.97
C GLN A 231 0.87 -14.34 25.04
N ASP A 232 0.22 -13.18 25.14
CA ASP A 232 -1.23 -13.10 25.15
C ASP A 232 -1.81 -13.37 23.76
N ILE A 233 -1.12 -12.91 22.70
CA ILE A 233 -1.47 -13.21 21.31
C ILE A 233 -1.29 -14.70 20.99
N ILE A 234 -0.11 -15.27 21.29
CA ILE A 234 0.19 -16.69 21.03
C ILE A 234 -0.80 -17.62 21.73
N LYS A 235 -1.20 -17.26 22.97
CA LYS A 235 -2.15 -18.03 23.79
C LYS A 235 -3.62 -17.76 23.44
N GLY A 236 -3.91 -16.95 22.41
CA GLY A 236 -5.28 -16.69 21.95
C GLY A 236 -6.14 -15.92 22.94
N LYS A 237 -5.56 -14.98 23.71
CA LYS A 237 -6.30 -14.20 24.71
C LYS A 237 -7.05 -13.00 24.15
N GLN A 238 -6.73 -12.58 22.93
CA GLN A 238 -7.40 -11.51 22.20
C GLN A 238 -8.86 -11.87 21.87
N GLU A 239 -9.73 -10.85 21.81
CA GLU A 239 -11.14 -11.02 21.49
C GLU A 239 -11.38 -11.15 19.99
N ASN A 240 -10.65 -10.36 19.19
CA ASN A 240 -10.85 -10.27 17.76
C ASN A 240 -9.76 -11.01 17.01
N THR A 241 -10.15 -11.60 15.87
CA THR A 241 -9.23 -12.18 14.92
C THR A 241 -8.44 -11.05 14.25
N LEU A 242 -7.11 -11.20 14.19
CA LEU A 242 -6.27 -10.32 13.38
C LEU A 242 -5.93 -11.02 12.07
N GLU A 243 -5.99 -10.27 10.98
CA GLU A 243 -5.50 -10.73 9.69
C GLU A 243 -4.51 -9.72 9.11
N PHE A 244 -3.39 -10.22 8.61
CA PHE A 244 -2.40 -9.47 7.85
C PHE A 244 -2.49 -9.90 6.39
N HIS A 245 -2.76 -8.94 5.51
CA HIS A 245 -3.01 -9.16 4.10
C HIS A 245 -1.89 -8.54 3.28
N TRP A 246 -1.37 -9.30 2.32
CA TRP A 246 -0.51 -8.78 1.26
C TRP A 246 -1.24 -8.98 -0.06
N TYR A 247 -1.81 -7.90 -0.59
CA TYR A 247 -2.65 -7.96 -1.78
C TYR A 247 -1.80 -8.11 -3.04
N SER A 248 -2.28 -8.91 -3.99
CA SER A 248 -1.73 -8.98 -5.34
C SER A 248 -2.54 -8.06 -6.26
N ALA A 249 -1.89 -7.51 -7.29
CA ALA A 249 -2.56 -6.82 -8.39
C ALA A 249 -3.34 -5.57 -7.94
N GLU A 250 -2.82 -4.81 -6.97
CA GLU A 250 -3.28 -3.44 -6.70
C GLU A 250 -3.14 -2.63 -8.00
N GLU A 251 -1.98 -2.76 -8.65
CA GLU A 251 -1.57 -1.96 -9.79
C GLU A 251 -2.43 -2.23 -11.04
N GLY A 252 -3.07 -3.39 -11.07
CA GLY A 252 -4.03 -3.81 -12.09
C GLY A 252 -5.41 -3.14 -11.98
N GLY A 253 -5.65 -2.38 -10.91
CA GLY A 253 -6.94 -1.77 -10.57
C GLY A 253 -7.60 -2.44 -9.36
N LEU A 254 -6.85 -2.64 -8.28
CA LEU A 254 -7.33 -3.18 -6.99
C LEU A 254 -7.87 -4.63 -7.08
N LEU A 255 -7.33 -5.46 -7.98
CA LEU A 255 -7.91 -6.76 -8.32
C LEU A 255 -7.89 -7.75 -7.15
N GLY A 256 -6.76 -7.87 -6.45
CA GLY A 256 -6.62 -8.86 -5.36
C GLY A 256 -7.42 -8.50 -4.11
N SER A 257 -7.45 -7.23 -3.72
CA SER A 257 -8.26 -6.78 -2.58
C SER A 257 -9.76 -6.86 -2.90
N GLN A 258 -10.19 -6.52 -4.11
CA GLN A 258 -11.59 -6.72 -4.55
C GLN A 258 -12.01 -8.18 -4.44
N ALA A 259 -11.17 -9.13 -4.89
CA ALA A 259 -11.49 -10.55 -4.80
C ALA A 259 -11.66 -11.03 -3.35
N ILE A 260 -10.78 -10.59 -2.45
CA ILE A 260 -10.85 -10.94 -1.02
C ILE A 260 -12.11 -10.33 -0.39
N PHE A 261 -12.35 -9.02 -0.55
CA PHE A 261 -13.48 -8.36 0.08
C PHE A 261 -14.83 -8.75 -0.54
N SER A 262 -14.88 -9.10 -1.83
CA SER A 262 -16.07 -9.72 -2.45
C SER A 262 -16.37 -11.08 -1.82
N SER A 263 -15.33 -11.90 -1.59
CA SER A 263 -15.49 -13.17 -0.86
C SER A 263 -15.96 -12.95 0.58
N TYR A 264 -15.49 -11.91 1.25
CA TYR A 264 -15.86 -11.61 2.63
C TYR A 264 -17.30 -11.12 2.73
N GLU A 265 -17.72 -10.22 1.83
CA GLU A 265 -19.09 -9.74 1.70
C GLU A 265 -20.05 -10.91 1.47
N LYS A 266 -19.75 -11.78 0.49
CA LYS A 266 -20.55 -12.97 0.17
C LYS A 266 -20.63 -13.98 1.32
N ALA A 267 -19.58 -14.07 2.13
CA ALA A 267 -19.54 -14.94 3.30
C ALA A 267 -20.14 -14.30 4.57
N GLY A 268 -20.54 -13.02 4.52
CA GLY A 268 -21.02 -12.29 5.70
C GLY A 268 -19.96 -12.14 6.80
N ARG A 269 -18.67 -11.99 6.42
CA ARG A 269 -17.56 -11.80 7.36
C ARG A 269 -17.75 -10.50 8.15
N ASP A 270 -17.54 -10.54 9.47
CA ASP A 270 -17.65 -9.37 10.35
C ASP A 270 -16.30 -8.65 10.47
N VAL A 271 -15.94 -7.85 9.47
CA VAL A 271 -14.74 -7.00 9.52
C VAL A 271 -15.06 -5.70 10.25
N LYS A 272 -14.38 -5.47 11.37
CA LYS A 272 -14.57 -4.29 12.24
C LYS A 272 -13.70 -3.12 11.84
N ALA A 273 -12.52 -3.39 11.29
CA ALA A 273 -11.57 -2.39 10.84
C ALA A 273 -10.63 -2.98 9.79
N MET A 274 -10.24 -2.15 8.82
CA MET A 274 -9.16 -2.42 7.90
C MET A 274 -8.22 -1.21 7.86
N LEU A 275 -6.93 -1.43 8.09
CA LEU A 275 -5.89 -0.41 7.93
C LEU A 275 -5.03 -0.78 6.71
N GLN A 276 -4.93 0.13 5.75
CA GLN A 276 -3.94 0.06 4.68
C GLN A 276 -2.66 0.81 5.07
N GLN A 277 -1.52 0.18 4.80
CA GLN A 277 -0.19 0.79 4.75
C GLN A 277 0.29 0.66 3.31
N ASP A 278 0.46 1.79 2.63
CA ASP A 278 0.89 1.85 1.24
C ASP A 278 1.75 3.09 1.08
N MET A 279 3.02 2.88 0.73
CA MET A 279 4.13 3.83 0.82
C MET A 279 4.36 4.32 2.26
N THR A 280 5.46 3.88 2.88
CA THR A 280 5.80 4.18 4.28
C THR A 280 7.24 4.66 4.46
N GLY A 281 7.96 4.93 3.36
CA GLY A 281 9.40 5.09 3.38
C GLY A 281 9.92 6.49 3.02
N PHE A 282 9.23 7.27 2.21
CA PHE A 282 9.80 8.47 1.61
C PHE A 282 9.43 9.76 2.34
N VAL A 283 10.45 10.53 2.72
CA VAL A 283 10.30 11.80 3.48
C VAL A 283 10.94 12.99 2.78
N THR A 284 11.75 12.77 1.75
CA THR A 284 12.64 13.78 1.18
C THR A 284 11.88 15.01 0.69
N ARG A 285 10.80 14.85 -0.08
CA ARG A 285 10.04 16.00 -0.59
C ARG A 285 9.32 16.77 0.51
N THR A 286 8.89 16.11 1.58
CA THR A 286 8.30 16.76 2.76
C THR A 286 9.34 17.65 3.44
N LEU A 287 10.56 17.13 3.63
CA LEU A 287 11.65 17.88 4.27
C LEU A 287 12.18 19.01 3.38
N ASP A 288 12.33 18.78 2.07
CA ASP A 288 12.75 19.78 1.09
C ASP A 288 11.75 20.94 0.97
N ALA A 289 10.46 20.67 1.20
CA ALA A 289 9.41 21.68 1.28
C ALA A 289 9.39 22.45 2.62
N GLY A 290 10.35 22.18 3.51
CA GLY A 290 10.45 22.81 4.83
C GLY A 290 9.32 22.43 5.79
N LYS A 291 8.67 21.28 5.56
CA LYS A 291 7.61 20.75 6.42
C LYS A 291 8.20 19.85 7.49
N VAL A 292 7.42 19.64 8.56
CA VAL A 292 7.77 18.71 9.62
C VAL A 292 7.50 17.29 9.11
N GLU A 293 8.44 16.38 9.35
CA GLU A 293 8.23 14.95 9.11
C GLU A 293 6.96 14.48 9.85
N SER A 294 6.06 13.84 9.12
CA SER A 294 4.77 13.40 9.64
C SER A 294 4.22 12.28 8.80
N VAL A 295 3.45 11.37 9.40
CA VAL A 295 2.69 10.39 8.63
C VAL A 295 1.44 11.04 8.02
N GLY A 296 1.07 10.67 6.81
CA GLY A 296 -0.15 11.12 6.14
C GLY A 296 -1.36 10.26 6.53
N VAL A 297 -2.42 10.88 7.04
CA VAL A 297 -3.71 10.21 7.33
C VAL A 297 -4.72 10.60 6.26
N ILE A 298 -5.18 9.64 5.46
CA ILE A 298 -6.19 9.88 4.44
C ILE A 298 -7.56 10.08 5.08
N VAL A 299 -8.28 11.11 4.64
CA VAL A 299 -9.60 11.49 5.19
C VAL A 299 -10.76 11.41 4.18
N ASP A 300 -10.49 11.06 2.92
CA ASP A 300 -11.50 10.79 1.89
C ASP A 300 -11.60 9.29 1.57
N PHE A 301 -12.82 8.81 1.27
CA PHE A 301 -13.10 7.39 0.97
C PHE A 301 -12.67 6.39 2.08
N VAL A 302 -12.81 6.81 3.35
CA VAL A 302 -12.48 6.03 4.56
C VAL A 302 -13.58 6.16 5.62
N ASP A 303 -13.59 5.29 6.63
CA ASP A 303 -14.50 5.42 7.78
C ASP A 303 -13.99 6.48 8.77
N PRO A 304 -14.76 7.54 9.05
CA PRO A 304 -14.31 8.65 9.88
C PRO A 304 -14.04 8.25 11.34
N ASN A 305 -14.79 7.30 11.91
CA ASN A 305 -14.58 6.90 13.30
C ASN A 305 -13.30 6.09 13.47
N LEU A 306 -12.97 5.24 12.50
CA LEU A 306 -11.73 4.49 12.42
C LEU A 306 -10.53 5.44 12.22
N THR A 307 -10.66 6.40 11.31
CA THR A 307 -9.63 7.43 11.07
C THR A 307 -9.37 8.26 12.33
N GLU A 308 -10.40 8.65 13.08
CA GLU A 308 -10.23 9.30 14.38
C GLU A 308 -9.51 8.43 15.41
N PHE A 309 -9.76 7.11 15.41
CA PHE A 309 -9.04 6.20 16.30
C PHE A 309 -7.56 6.09 15.90
N ILE A 310 -7.25 5.96 14.61
CA ILE A 310 -5.87 5.92 14.08
C ILE A 310 -5.09 7.16 14.49
N LYS A 311 -5.66 8.36 14.36
CA LYS A 311 -5.01 9.61 14.79
C LYS A 311 -4.60 9.57 16.27
N LYS A 312 -5.41 8.96 17.12
CA LYS A 312 -5.09 8.79 18.55
C LYS A 312 -4.01 7.73 18.78
N VAL A 313 -3.99 6.66 17.99
CA VAL A 313 -2.90 5.66 18.03
C VAL A 313 -1.57 6.31 17.62
N ILE A 314 -1.56 7.14 16.58
CA ILE A 314 -0.36 7.87 16.14
C ILE A 314 0.15 8.78 17.26
N VAL A 315 -0.71 9.62 17.84
CA VAL A 315 -0.34 10.54 18.92
C VAL A 315 0.21 9.81 20.15
N GLU A 316 -0.28 8.61 20.44
CA GLU A 316 0.12 7.84 21.62
C GLU A 316 1.44 7.07 21.41
N TYR A 317 1.64 6.50 20.21
CA TYR A 317 2.68 5.49 19.99
C TYR A 317 3.76 5.89 18.98
N CYS A 318 3.56 6.92 18.16
CA CYS A 318 4.57 7.42 17.23
C CYS A 318 5.32 8.61 17.81
N ASP A 319 6.58 8.77 17.38
CA ASP A 319 7.45 9.87 17.81
C ASP A 319 7.33 11.10 16.89
N ILE A 320 6.63 10.95 15.75
CA ILE A 320 6.32 12.00 14.78
C ILE A 320 4.81 12.27 14.72
N PRO A 321 4.37 13.49 14.38
CA PRO A 321 2.96 13.81 14.25
C PRO A 321 2.34 13.19 12.98
N PHE A 322 1.03 13.40 12.81
CA PHE A 322 0.35 13.15 11.54
C PHE A 322 -0.05 14.46 10.85
N VAL A 323 -0.31 14.35 9.56
CA VAL A 323 -0.98 15.37 8.74
C VAL A 323 -2.20 14.75 8.06
N GLU A 324 -3.34 15.43 8.08
CA GLU A 324 -4.50 14.99 7.30
C GLU A 324 -4.29 15.35 5.84
N THR A 325 -4.56 14.40 4.95
CA THR A 325 -4.42 14.59 3.51
C THR A 325 -5.49 13.82 2.75
N LYS A 326 -5.54 14.02 1.44
CA LYS A 326 -6.53 13.39 0.57
C LYS A 326 -5.84 12.67 -0.55
N CYS A 327 -6.34 11.49 -0.85
CA CYS A 327 -5.78 10.68 -1.90
C CYS A 327 -6.65 10.70 -3.16
N GLY A 328 -7.97 10.77 -3.05
CA GLY A 328 -8.91 10.62 -4.16
C GLY A 328 -9.45 9.20 -4.31
N TYR A 329 -10.26 9.00 -5.34
CA TYR A 329 -10.98 7.74 -5.58
C TYR A 329 -10.07 6.61 -6.06
N ALA A 330 -10.38 5.38 -5.63
CA ALA A 330 -9.63 4.15 -5.96
C ALA A 330 -8.13 4.32 -5.70
N CYS A 331 -7.80 4.90 -4.55
CA CYS A 331 -6.44 5.28 -4.23
C CYS A 331 -5.52 4.09 -3.94
N SER A 332 -6.02 3.09 -3.18
CA SER A 332 -5.31 1.87 -2.77
C SER A 332 -6.33 0.86 -2.22
N ASP A 333 -5.91 -0.29 -1.70
CA ASP A 333 -6.76 -1.44 -1.34
C ASP A 333 -7.80 -1.17 -0.24
N HIS A 334 -7.62 -0.14 0.60
CA HIS A 334 -8.64 0.31 1.55
C HIS A 334 -9.98 0.60 0.85
N ALA A 335 -9.91 1.06 -0.40
CA ALA A 335 -11.09 1.40 -1.18
C ALA A 335 -11.95 0.15 -1.47
N SER A 336 -11.33 -1.03 -1.67
CA SER A 336 -12.04 -2.31 -1.84
C SER A 336 -12.82 -2.69 -0.58
N ALA A 337 -12.24 -2.51 0.61
CA ALA A 337 -12.90 -2.73 1.88
C ALA A 337 -14.08 -1.76 2.10
N SER A 338 -13.85 -0.46 1.85
CA SER A 338 -14.90 0.57 1.90
C SER A 338 -16.05 0.29 0.93
N LYS A 339 -15.73 -0.12 -0.31
CA LYS A 339 -16.73 -0.48 -1.32
C LYS A 339 -17.55 -1.69 -0.88
N ALA A 340 -16.93 -2.67 -0.23
CA ALA A 340 -17.60 -3.81 0.40
C ALA A 340 -18.38 -3.45 1.68
N GLY A 341 -18.41 -2.17 2.09
CA GLY A 341 -19.12 -1.68 3.28
C GLY A 341 -18.42 -1.91 4.61
N TYR A 342 -17.12 -2.27 4.59
CA TYR A 342 -16.33 -2.44 5.80
C TYR A 342 -15.64 -1.14 6.21
N PRO A 343 -15.48 -0.88 7.52
CA PRO A 343 -14.77 0.31 7.99
C PRO A 343 -13.29 0.18 7.62
N SER A 344 -12.79 1.07 6.77
CA SER A 344 -11.39 1.08 6.34
C SER A 344 -10.76 2.44 6.51
N ALA A 345 -9.45 2.46 6.68
CA ALA A 345 -8.63 3.66 6.78
C ALA A 345 -7.28 3.42 6.10
N PHE A 346 -6.61 4.52 5.77
CA PHE A 346 -5.34 4.48 5.05
C PHE A 346 -4.37 5.51 5.64
N VAL A 347 -3.16 5.03 5.96
CA VAL A 347 -2.03 5.87 6.36
C VAL A 347 -0.90 5.67 5.36
N ILE A 348 -0.42 6.80 4.84
CA ILE A 348 0.64 6.94 3.84
C ILE A 348 1.82 7.69 4.48
N GLU A 349 2.99 7.66 3.86
CA GLU A 349 4.22 8.29 4.37
C GLU A 349 4.11 9.78 4.71
N SER A 350 3.31 10.58 4.00
CA SER A 350 3.25 12.03 4.22
C SER A 350 2.01 12.67 3.60
N ALA A 351 1.92 14.00 3.59
CA ALA A 351 0.87 14.67 2.83
C ALA A 351 1.01 14.33 1.34
N PHE A 352 -0.09 13.97 0.67
CA PHE A 352 -0.10 13.36 -0.66
C PHE A 352 0.63 14.18 -1.74
N GLU A 353 0.69 15.51 -1.60
CA GLU A 353 1.44 16.39 -2.52
C GLU A 353 2.97 16.21 -2.47
N TYR A 354 3.49 15.61 -1.40
CA TYR A 354 4.91 15.33 -1.16
C TYR A 354 5.27 13.85 -1.27
N SER A 355 4.34 12.99 -1.72
CA SER A 355 4.64 11.58 -1.94
C SER A 355 5.79 11.36 -2.93
N ASP A 356 6.43 10.21 -2.82
CA ASP A 356 7.55 9.83 -3.70
C ASP A 356 7.18 10.01 -5.19
N ASN A 357 8.03 10.73 -5.91
CA ASN A 357 7.90 10.96 -7.35
C ASN A 357 8.69 9.97 -8.20
N HIS A 358 9.36 8.99 -7.58
CA HIS A 358 10.04 7.90 -8.28
C HIS A 358 9.14 6.67 -8.49
N ILE A 359 7.95 6.61 -7.87
CA ILE A 359 7.02 5.47 -7.93
C ILE A 359 6.69 5.04 -9.36
N HIS A 360 6.33 3.76 -9.49
CA HIS A 360 6.03 3.11 -10.76
C HIS A 360 7.12 3.20 -11.84
N SER A 361 8.38 3.31 -11.43
CA SER A 361 9.54 3.45 -12.32
C SER A 361 10.72 2.57 -11.88
N THR A 362 11.83 2.62 -12.62
CA THR A 362 13.09 1.97 -12.23
C THR A 362 13.81 2.68 -11.08
N GLU A 363 13.44 3.93 -10.79
CA GLU A 363 14.07 4.75 -9.76
C GLU A 363 13.37 4.67 -8.40
N ASP A 364 12.26 3.93 -8.28
CA ASP A 364 11.71 3.60 -6.97
C ASP A 364 12.66 2.62 -6.25
N LEU A 365 13.56 3.17 -5.43
CA LEU A 365 14.75 2.49 -4.90
C LEU A 365 14.93 2.74 -3.40
N ILE A 366 15.41 1.72 -2.70
CA ILE A 366 15.66 1.73 -1.24
C ILE A 366 16.50 2.95 -0.79
N LYS A 367 17.44 3.40 -1.62
CA LYS A 367 18.34 4.53 -1.30
C LYS A 367 17.60 5.84 -0.98
N TYR A 368 16.32 5.97 -1.37
CA TYR A 368 15.50 7.15 -1.11
C TYR A 368 14.68 7.04 0.19
N LEU A 369 14.63 5.86 0.80
CA LEU A 369 13.76 5.60 1.95
C LEU A 369 14.43 5.88 3.28
N SER A 370 13.62 6.29 4.25
CA SER A 370 13.98 6.45 5.66
C SER A 370 13.43 5.28 6.46
N PHE A 371 14.29 4.35 6.87
CA PHE A 371 13.88 3.27 7.77
C PHE A 371 13.50 3.77 9.18
N ASP A 372 13.94 4.97 9.58
CA ASP A 372 13.43 5.62 10.79
C ASP A 372 11.97 6.05 10.63
N HIS A 373 11.58 6.49 9.43
CA HIS A 373 10.19 6.82 9.10
C HIS A 373 9.32 5.56 9.02
N MET A 374 9.78 4.52 8.32
CA MET A 374 9.10 3.22 8.26
C MET A 374 8.89 2.62 9.66
N LEU A 375 9.83 2.83 10.58
CA LEU A 375 9.69 2.38 11.97
C LEU A 375 8.49 3.05 12.67
N GLN A 376 8.15 4.31 12.34
CA GLN A 376 6.95 4.98 12.86
C GLN A 376 5.67 4.33 12.34
N HIS A 377 5.63 3.95 11.06
CA HIS A 377 4.52 3.19 10.49
C HIS A 377 4.40 1.78 11.12
N ALA A 378 5.52 1.11 11.40
CA ALA A 378 5.52 -0.18 12.07
C ALA A 378 5.01 -0.07 13.51
N ARG A 379 5.37 1.00 14.24
CA ARG A 379 4.84 1.31 15.58
C ARG A 379 3.33 1.52 15.56
N LEU A 380 2.85 2.37 14.64
CA LEU A 380 1.43 2.60 14.41
C LEU A 380 0.70 1.27 14.13
N THR A 381 1.21 0.48 13.19
CA THR A 381 0.58 -0.76 12.73
C THR A 381 0.47 -1.78 13.86
N LEU A 382 1.56 -1.99 14.61
CA LEU A 382 1.61 -2.90 15.75
C LEU A 382 0.64 -2.45 16.85
N ALA A 383 0.66 -1.16 17.20
CA ALA A 383 -0.19 -0.62 18.25
C ALA A 383 -1.68 -0.67 17.87
N PHE A 384 -2.02 -0.29 16.63
CA PHE A 384 -3.36 -0.39 16.07
C PHE A 384 -3.90 -1.82 16.15
N GLY A 385 -3.13 -2.77 15.62
CA GLY A 385 -3.49 -4.19 15.63
C GLY A 385 -3.69 -4.70 17.06
N TYR A 386 -2.79 -4.38 17.98
CA TYR A 386 -2.86 -4.84 19.36
C TYR A 386 -4.05 -4.24 20.13
N GLU A 387 -4.28 -2.93 20.07
CA GLU A 387 -5.42 -2.27 20.72
C GLU A 387 -6.75 -2.87 20.23
N LEU A 388 -6.90 -3.04 18.92
CA LEU A 388 -8.13 -3.59 18.37
C LEU A 388 -8.24 -5.10 18.55
N ALA A 389 -7.17 -5.87 18.70
CA ALA A 389 -7.25 -7.29 19.03
C ALA A 389 -7.99 -7.55 20.35
N PHE A 390 -7.75 -6.70 21.36
CA PHE A 390 -8.33 -6.83 22.70
C PHE A 390 -9.59 -5.97 22.92
N THR A 391 -10.05 -5.24 21.90
CA THR A 391 -11.24 -4.40 21.99
C THR A 391 -12.53 -5.24 22.02
N ASP A 392 -13.38 -5.05 23.03
CA ASP A 392 -14.73 -5.64 23.06
C ASP A 392 -15.71 -4.79 22.24
N PHE A 393 -15.76 -5.05 20.92
CA PHE A 393 -16.67 -4.34 20.01
C PHE A 393 -18.14 -4.53 20.37
N ALA A 394 -18.54 -5.71 20.84
CA ALA A 394 -19.93 -5.98 21.22
C ALA A 394 -20.37 -5.08 22.38
N LYS A 395 -19.49 -4.82 23.34
CA LYS A 395 -19.73 -3.87 24.44
C LYS A 395 -19.79 -2.43 23.95
N LEU A 396 -18.89 -2.03 23.04
CA LEU A 396 -18.92 -0.67 22.47
C LEU A 396 -20.21 -0.40 21.68
N GLU A 397 -20.65 -1.37 20.88
CA GLU A 397 -21.88 -1.28 20.07
C GLU A 397 -23.12 -1.14 20.97
N LYS A 398 -23.22 -1.95 22.03
CA LYS A 398 -24.30 -1.84 23.03
C LYS A 398 -24.32 -0.47 23.71
N GLY A 399 -23.15 0.03 24.14
CA GLY A 399 -23.03 1.34 24.79
C GLY A 399 -23.43 2.51 23.90
N SER A 400 -23.22 2.42 22.58
CA SER A 400 -23.70 3.45 21.64
C SER A 400 -25.21 3.39 21.38
N SER A 401 -25.85 2.23 21.57
CA SER A 401 -27.30 2.10 21.37
C SER A 401 -28.12 2.68 22.53
N SER A 402 -27.62 2.58 23.77
CA SER A 402 -28.29 3.12 24.96
C SER A 402 -28.31 4.64 25.01
N SER A 403 -27.36 5.34 24.37
CA SER A 403 -27.33 6.81 24.35
C SER A 403 -28.31 7.44 23.34
N MET A 404 -29.01 6.65 22.54
CA MET A 404 -30.03 7.14 21.59
C MET A 404 -31.46 7.01 22.09
N GLY A 405 -31.69 6.40 23.27
CA GLY A 405 -33.02 6.21 23.85
C GLY A 405 -33.55 7.36 24.70
N ASP A 406 -32.73 8.40 24.94
CA ASP A 406 -33.04 9.51 25.87
C ASP A 406 -33.15 10.88 25.15
N LEU A 407 -33.52 10.90 23.86
CA LEU A 407 -33.82 12.14 23.12
C LEU A 407 -35.26 12.19 22.61
#